data_AF-A0A2T4TGL2-F1
#
_entry.id   AF-A0A2T4TGL2-F1
#
_cell.length_a   1.000
_cell.length_b   1.000
_cell.length_c   1.000
_cell.angle_alpha   90.00
_cell.angle_beta   90.00
_cell.angle_gamma   90.00
#
_symmetry.space_group_name_H-M   'P 1'
#
loop_
_entity.id
_entity.type
_entity.pdbx_description
1 polymer ?
#
loop_
_entity_poly.entity_id
_entity_poly.type
_entity_poly.pdbx_seq_one_letter_code
_entity_poly.pdbx_strand_id
1 'polypeptide(L)'
;MRNILSILCTLILPTIVEAASCGLLMAGTASCTNKTKTAMTQTDSIIAPKTKFTRPDDATLRKMLTPEQYAVTQQAATERPFTNEYDHEFREGIYVDVTTGEPLFSSTDKFDSGCGWPAFSKPIDMKVVTNHTDTSHGMVRTEVRSRTGKAHLGHVFDDGPASTGGKRYCINSASLRFIPLKEMKAKGYGAYINLVRPMKEIYVAGGCFWGTEHYLKQIEGVTATEVGYANGIIKNPTYEEVCTDKTQFAEAVHITYDPKVISLEFLLGLYFKSIDPTSVNKQGNDRGSQYRTGVYYTDPADLPTIKKVFEEEQKQINGKIAVEVKPLKNFYTAEEYHQDYLDKNPTGYCHLPAALFEYARKAKMKK
;
A
#
# COMPACT_ATOMS: atom_id res chain seq x y z
N MET A 1 64.94 6.08 22.37
CA MET A 1 65.59 6.11 21.03
C MET A 1 64.59 6.80 20.09
N ARG A 2 64.59 8.15 19.96
CA ARG A 2 65.23 8.97 18.89
C ARG A 2 64.87 8.46 17.48
N ASN A 3 64.24 9.16 16.52
CA ASN A 3 64.10 10.57 16.09
C ASN A 3 62.75 10.70 15.30
N ILE A 4 61.96 11.78 15.21
CA ILE A 4 62.10 13.22 14.83
C ILE A 4 62.52 13.49 13.35
N LEU A 5 61.57 14.02 12.55
CA LEU A 5 61.66 15.13 11.55
C LEU A 5 60.28 15.20 10.83
N SER A 6 59.37 16.17 11.01
CA SER A 6 59.36 17.62 10.70
C SER A 6 59.67 17.96 9.24
N ILE A 7 58.70 18.57 8.52
CA ILE A 7 58.83 19.85 7.78
C ILE A 7 57.43 20.37 7.39
N LEU A 8 57.10 21.54 7.95
CA LEU A 8 56.09 22.49 7.49
C LEU A 8 56.65 23.31 6.31
N CYS A 9 55.82 23.73 5.36
CA CYS A 9 56.06 24.99 4.64
C CYS A 9 54.75 25.66 4.24
N THR A 10 54.71 26.97 4.47
CA THR A 10 53.56 27.87 4.50
C THR A 10 53.57 28.81 3.29
N LEU A 11 52.37 29.17 2.81
CA LEU A 11 51.92 30.46 2.24
C LEU A 11 52.70 31.13 1.09
N ILE A 12 51.94 31.61 0.08
CA ILE A 12 51.89 33.03 -0.38
C ILE A 12 50.73 33.18 -1.40
N LEU A 13 49.84 34.16 -1.14
CA LEU A 13 48.86 34.75 -2.07
C LEU A 13 49.52 35.90 -2.86
N PRO A 14 48.96 36.28 -4.01
CA PRO A 14 48.48 37.66 -4.08
C PRO A 14 47.14 37.85 -4.81
N THR A 15 46.43 38.87 -4.34
CA THR A 15 45.26 39.54 -4.90
C THR A 15 45.66 40.48 -6.05
N ILE A 16 44.85 40.59 -7.11
CA ILE A 16 44.74 41.82 -7.91
C ILE A 16 43.27 42.12 -8.19
N VAL A 17 42.94 43.39 -7.91
CA VAL A 17 41.70 44.13 -8.14
C VAL A 17 41.82 44.83 -9.48
N GLU A 18 40.75 44.89 -10.29
CA GLU A 18 40.59 46.00 -11.23
C GLU A 18 39.10 46.32 -11.47
N ALA A 19 38.81 47.62 -11.44
CA ALA A 19 37.49 48.24 -11.52
C ALA A 19 37.54 49.38 -12.55
N ALA A 20 36.35 49.96 -12.83
CA ALA A 20 36.04 51.17 -13.61
C ALA A 20 35.79 50.94 -15.12
N SER A 21 34.84 51.59 -15.81
CA SER A 21 33.87 52.67 -15.52
C SER A 21 32.89 52.76 -16.72
N CYS A 22 31.59 52.95 -16.48
CA CYS A 22 30.79 54.18 -16.65
C CYS A 22 30.52 54.66 -18.11
N GLY A 23 29.24 54.74 -18.47
CA GLY A 23 28.73 55.40 -19.69
C GLY A 23 27.20 55.42 -19.72
N LEU A 24 26.62 56.60 -19.50
CA LEU A 24 25.19 56.89 -19.42
C LEU A 24 24.64 57.37 -20.78
N LEU A 25 23.35 57.11 -21.03
CA LEU A 25 22.33 57.96 -21.71
C LEU A 25 21.63 57.47 -23.02
N MET A 26 20.29 57.62 -22.91
CA MET A 26 19.21 57.84 -23.88
C MET A 26 18.49 56.65 -24.57
N ALA A 27 17.25 56.47 -24.08
CA ALA A 27 15.97 56.47 -24.81
C ALA A 27 15.68 55.43 -25.90
N GLY A 28 14.54 54.73 -25.71
CA GLY A 28 13.58 54.55 -26.79
C GLY A 28 13.26 53.13 -27.24
N THR A 29 12.01 52.73 -26.97
CA THR A 29 11.14 51.85 -27.76
C THR A 29 11.22 50.32 -27.61
N ALA A 30 10.04 49.80 -27.27
CA ALA A 30 9.37 48.61 -27.81
C ALA A 30 9.96 47.20 -27.58
N SER A 31 9.29 46.52 -26.64
CA SER A 31 8.53 45.28 -26.86
C SER A 31 9.23 43.94 -27.07
N CYS A 32 8.61 42.95 -26.43
CA CYS A 32 8.72 41.50 -26.63
C CYS A 32 9.97 40.80 -26.07
N THR A 33 9.96 40.52 -24.77
CA THR A 33 10.66 39.35 -24.22
C THR A 33 9.64 38.39 -23.63
N ASN A 34 9.41 37.27 -24.31
CA ASN A 34 8.70 36.10 -23.80
C ASN A 34 9.44 35.58 -22.55
N LYS A 35 8.89 35.87 -21.36
CA LYS A 35 9.19 35.13 -20.14
C LYS A 35 8.12 34.07 -19.95
N THR A 36 8.40 32.86 -20.44
CA THR A 36 7.64 31.67 -20.11
C THR A 36 7.81 31.40 -18.62
N LYS A 37 6.83 31.80 -17.81
CA LYS A 37 6.67 31.30 -16.44
C LYS A 37 6.25 29.85 -16.55
N THR A 38 7.15 28.92 -16.24
CA THR A 38 6.81 27.52 -15.99
C THR A 38 6.00 27.47 -14.69
N ALA A 39 4.68 27.57 -14.82
CA ALA A 39 3.75 27.28 -13.74
C ALA A 39 3.74 25.76 -13.52
N MET A 40 3.95 25.34 -12.27
CA MET A 40 3.73 23.97 -11.82
C MET A 40 2.29 23.57 -12.12
N THR A 41 2.09 22.67 -13.08
CA THR A 41 0.81 22.03 -13.34
C THR A 41 0.47 21.07 -12.22
N GLN A 42 -0.60 21.38 -11.49
CA GLN A 42 -1.39 20.43 -10.72
C GLN A 42 -1.85 19.29 -11.62
N THR A 43 -1.26 18.12 -11.44
CA THR A 43 -1.84 16.80 -11.73
C THR A 43 -2.13 16.21 -10.34
N ASP A 44 -3.35 15.99 -9.88
CA ASP A 44 -4.39 15.13 -10.47
C ASP A 44 -5.79 15.63 -10.05
N SER A 45 -6.66 15.83 -11.03
CA SER A 45 -8.11 15.81 -10.83
C SER A 45 -8.65 14.90 -11.91
N ILE A 46 -8.92 13.63 -11.59
CA ILE A 46 -9.58 12.73 -12.52
C ILE A 46 -11.02 13.24 -12.63
N ILE A 47 -11.29 13.98 -13.70
CA ILE A 47 -12.63 14.49 -14.02
C ILE A 47 -13.49 13.27 -14.37
N ALA A 48 -14.16 12.72 -13.37
CA ALA A 48 -15.31 11.87 -13.61
C ALA A 48 -16.36 12.65 -14.42
N PRO A 49 -17.11 11.99 -15.32
CA PRO A 49 -18.13 12.64 -16.15
C PRO A 49 -19.11 13.39 -15.26
N LYS A 50 -19.67 14.50 -15.79
CA LYS A 50 -20.67 15.34 -15.13
C LYS A 50 -22.02 14.61 -14.97
N THR A 51 -22.03 13.44 -14.33
CA THR A 51 -23.25 12.85 -13.81
C THR A 51 -23.71 13.75 -12.67
N LYS A 52 -24.84 14.43 -12.85
CA LYS A 52 -25.36 15.36 -11.85
C LYS A 52 -26.11 14.56 -10.78
N PHE A 53 -25.41 14.20 -9.71
CA PHE A 53 -26.04 13.60 -8.54
C PHE A 53 -26.93 14.64 -7.83
N THR A 54 -28.07 14.20 -7.31
CA THR A 54 -29.04 15.07 -6.63
C THR A 54 -29.56 14.39 -5.37
N ARG A 55 -29.72 15.16 -4.29
CA ARG A 55 -30.33 14.68 -3.05
C ARG A 55 -31.84 14.47 -3.23
N PRO A 56 -32.38 13.26 -2.99
CA PRO A 56 -33.82 13.06 -2.92
C PRO A 56 -34.46 13.81 -1.73
N ASP A 57 -35.76 14.09 -1.82
CA ASP A 57 -36.50 14.67 -0.70
C ASP A 57 -36.69 13.68 0.47
N ASP A 58 -37.03 14.18 1.65
CA ASP A 58 -37.17 13.36 2.86
C ASP A 58 -38.22 12.25 2.72
N ALA A 59 -39.35 12.54 2.06
CA ALA A 59 -40.43 11.58 1.83
C ALA A 59 -39.97 10.41 0.96
N THR A 60 -39.12 10.69 -0.03
CA THR A 60 -38.49 9.70 -0.90
C THR A 60 -37.43 8.91 -0.14
N LEU A 61 -36.58 9.58 0.64
CA LEU A 61 -35.56 8.92 1.48
C LEU A 61 -36.17 7.92 2.47
N ARG A 62 -37.29 8.28 3.11
CA ARG A 62 -38.02 7.36 4.04
C ARG A 62 -38.58 6.11 3.37
N LYS A 63 -38.82 6.14 2.05
CA LYS A 63 -39.28 4.98 1.28
C LYS A 63 -38.13 4.14 0.74
N MET A 64 -37.01 4.78 0.40
CA MET A 64 -35.86 4.11 -0.22
C MET A 64 -34.92 3.47 0.79
N LEU A 65 -34.76 4.08 1.97
CA LEU A 65 -33.78 3.67 2.97
C LEU A 65 -34.40 2.73 4.00
N THR A 66 -33.59 1.81 4.52
CA THR A 66 -33.97 1.08 5.74
C THR A 66 -34.01 2.04 6.94
N PRO A 67 -34.68 1.67 8.05
CA PRO A 67 -34.69 2.49 9.26
C PRO A 67 -33.28 2.87 9.76
N GLU A 68 -32.34 1.93 9.70
CA GLU A 68 -30.94 2.16 10.10
C GLU A 68 -30.22 3.10 9.13
N GLN A 69 -30.33 2.89 7.82
CA GLN A 69 -29.75 3.79 6.82
C GLN A 69 -30.30 5.21 6.96
N TYR A 70 -31.60 5.36 7.22
CA TYR A 70 -32.21 6.66 7.46
C TYR A 70 -31.68 7.31 8.76
N ALA A 71 -31.61 6.55 9.85
CA ALA A 71 -31.09 7.03 11.13
C ALA A 71 -29.63 7.47 11.02
N VAL A 72 -28.78 6.67 10.37
CA VAL A 72 -27.37 7.00 10.14
C VAL A 72 -27.27 8.23 9.25
N THR A 73 -27.82 8.19 8.03
CA THR A 73 -27.58 9.25 7.05
C THR A 73 -28.26 10.58 7.38
N GLN A 74 -29.47 10.56 7.95
CA GLN A 74 -30.26 11.78 8.18
C GLN A 74 -30.24 12.25 9.63
N GLN A 75 -30.05 11.35 10.60
CA GLN A 75 -30.09 11.65 12.03
C GLN A 75 -28.72 11.52 12.71
N ALA A 76 -27.66 11.28 11.93
CA ALA A 76 -26.29 11.13 12.43
C ALA A 76 -26.13 10.03 13.50
N ALA A 77 -26.94 8.96 13.39
CA ALA A 77 -26.70 7.75 14.16
C ALA A 77 -25.41 7.05 13.71
N THR A 78 -24.92 6.12 14.52
CA THR A 78 -23.74 5.30 14.22
C THR A 78 -24.11 3.83 14.33
N GLU A 79 -23.73 3.03 13.33
CA GLU A 79 -23.92 1.56 13.35
C GLU A 79 -23.13 0.93 14.48
N ARG A 80 -23.49 -0.29 14.88
CA ARG A 80 -22.67 -1.06 15.81
C ARG A 80 -21.39 -1.55 15.11
N PRO A 81 -20.21 -1.48 15.75
CA PRO A 81 -18.97 -2.00 15.17
C PRO A 81 -19.02 -3.52 14.99
N PHE A 82 -18.30 -4.03 13.98
CA PHE A 82 -18.10 -5.46 13.64
C PHE A 82 -19.35 -6.23 13.20
N THR A 83 -20.51 -5.58 13.11
CA THR A 83 -21.77 -6.23 12.71
C THR A 83 -22.37 -5.63 11.44
N ASN A 84 -21.62 -4.81 10.72
CA ASN A 84 -22.08 -4.08 9.54
C ASN A 84 -21.58 -4.73 8.24
N GLU A 85 -22.18 -4.30 7.12
CA GLU A 85 -22.03 -4.99 5.82
C GLU A 85 -20.62 -4.87 5.22
N TYR A 86 -19.94 -3.75 5.41
CA TYR A 86 -18.71 -3.43 4.64
C TYR A 86 -17.42 -3.36 5.45
N ASP A 87 -17.43 -3.71 6.74
CA ASP A 87 -16.21 -3.81 7.54
C ASP A 87 -15.17 -4.74 6.89
N HIS A 88 -15.58 -5.97 6.52
CA HIS A 88 -14.74 -6.97 5.86
C HIS A 88 -14.97 -7.11 4.34
N GLU A 89 -15.67 -6.17 3.71
CA GLU A 89 -15.82 -6.16 2.24
C GLU A 89 -14.59 -5.51 1.61
N PHE A 90 -13.71 -6.30 1.02
CA PHE A 90 -12.48 -5.84 0.35
C PHE A 90 -12.46 -6.15 -1.16
N ARG A 91 -13.57 -6.64 -1.73
CA ARG A 91 -13.62 -6.87 -3.18
C ARG A 91 -13.37 -5.56 -3.94
N GLU A 92 -12.86 -5.71 -5.15
CA GLU A 92 -12.62 -4.60 -6.06
C GLU A 92 -13.94 -3.89 -6.41
N GLY A 93 -13.98 -2.57 -6.22
CA GLY A 93 -15.18 -1.78 -6.53
C GLY A 93 -15.13 -0.38 -5.94
N ILE A 94 -16.28 0.28 -5.94
CA ILE A 94 -16.47 1.60 -5.32
C ILE A 94 -17.61 1.57 -4.31
N TYR A 95 -17.57 2.49 -3.36
CA TYR A 95 -18.63 2.72 -2.39
C TYR A 95 -19.29 4.05 -2.74
N VAL A 96 -20.59 3.99 -2.98
CA VAL A 96 -21.40 5.15 -3.37
C VAL A 96 -22.28 5.58 -2.20
N ASP A 97 -22.60 6.87 -2.13
CA ASP A 97 -23.61 7.40 -1.21
C ASP A 97 -24.93 6.64 -1.42
N VAL A 98 -25.45 6.00 -0.37
CA VAL A 98 -26.71 5.23 -0.45
C VAL A 98 -27.91 6.10 -0.87
N THR A 99 -27.85 7.41 -0.59
CA THR A 99 -28.94 8.36 -0.84
C THR A 99 -28.93 8.94 -2.24
N THR A 100 -27.75 9.14 -2.85
CA THR A 100 -27.61 9.83 -4.15
C THR A 100 -27.00 8.96 -5.25
N GLY A 101 -26.28 7.91 -4.89
CA GLY A 101 -25.45 7.13 -5.80
C GLY A 101 -24.13 7.82 -6.20
N GLU A 102 -23.78 8.97 -5.62
CA GLU A 102 -22.49 9.63 -5.88
C GLU A 102 -21.34 8.75 -5.37
N PRO A 103 -20.31 8.43 -6.19
CA PRO A 103 -19.13 7.71 -5.73
C PRO A 103 -18.35 8.50 -4.68
N LEU A 104 -18.14 7.88 -3.52
CA LEU A 104 -17.47 8.51 -2.38
C LEU A 104 -16.07 7.92 -2.14
N PHE A 105 -15.95 6.59 -2.16
CA PHE A 105 -14.72 5.89 -1.84
C PHE A 105 -14.42 4.78 -2.85
N SER A 106 -13.14 4.47 -3.03
CA SER A 106 -12.66 3.34 -3.82
C SER A 106 -12.19 2.22 -2.89
N SER A 107 -12.43 0.95 -3.26
CA SER A 107 -11.89 -0.20 -2.52
C SER A 107 -10.37 -0.18 -2.44
N THR A 108 -9.71 0.47 -3.41
CA THR A 108 -8.27 0.71 -3.44
C THR A 108 -7.73 1.49 -2.25
N ASP A 109 -8.53 2.39 -1.68
CA ASP A 109 -8.13 3.21 -0.55
C ASP A 109 -8.70 2.65 0.76
N LYS A 110 -9.41 1.52 0.71
CA LYS A 110 -9.92 0.79 1.88
C LYS A 110 -8.78 -0.01 2.52
N PHE A 111 -8.76 -0.06 3.84
CA PHE A 111 -7.83 -0.89 4.61
C PHE A 111 -8.51 -1.43 5.86
N ASP A 112 -7.96 -2.49 6.45
CA ASP A 112 -8.40 -2.96 7.77
C ASP A 112 -7.73 -2.11 8.85
N SER A 113 -8.53 -1.34 9.59
CA SER A 113 -8.04 -0.54 10.71
C SER A 113 -8.38 -1.16 12.07
N GLY A 114 -9.07 -2.30 12.10
CA GLY A 114 -9.60 -2.92 13.31
C GLY A 114 -10.66 -2.09 14.04
N CYS A 115 -11.23 -1.04 13.42
CA CYS A 115 -12.20 -0.18 14.10
C CYS A 115 -13.62 -0.77 14.12
N GLY A 116 -13.89 -1.79 13.30
CA GLY A 116 -15.20 -2.41 13.19
C GLY A 116 -16.16 -1.72 12.22
N TRP A 117 -15.65 -0.86 11.34
CA TRP A 117 -16.40 -0.21 10.24
C TRP A 117 -15.48 -0.12 9.01
N PRO A 118 -16.03 0.03 7.79
CA PRO A 118 -15.19 0.27 6.62
C PRO A 118 -14.34 1.54 6.82
N ALA A 119 -13.03 1.35 6.75
CA ALA A 119 -12.03 2.39 6.89
C ALA A 119 -11.36 2.69 5.54
N PHE A 120 -11.26 3.96 5.19
CA PHE A 120 -10.60 4.43 3.97
C PHE A 120 -9.50 5.45 4.30
N SER A 121 -8.43 5.46 3.52
CA SER A 121 -7.36 6.46 3.68
C SER A 121 -7.75 7.83 3.12
N LYS A 122 -8.63 7.85 2.11
CA LYS A 122 -9.14 9.07 1.46
C LYS A 122 -10.43 8.82 0.66
N PRO A 123 -11.25 9.86 0.40
CA PRO A 123 -12.31 9.80 -0.60
C PRO A 123 -11.74 9.77 -2.02
N ILE A 124 -12.59 9.43 -3.00
CA ILE A 124 -12.26 9.49 -4.44
C ILE A 124 -11.84 10.90 -4.86
N ASP A 125 -12.47 11.93 -4.30
CA ASP A 125 -12.09 13.33 -4.45
C ASP A 125 -12.46 14.07 -3.15
N MET A 126 -11.58 14.94 -2.65
CA MET A 126 -11.86 15.75 -1.44
C MET A 126 -13.11 16.63 -1.60
N LYS A 127 -13.54 16.90 -2.83
CA LYS A 127 -14.73 17.66 -3.15
C LYS A 127 -16.02 16.89 -2.91
N VAL A 128 -16.05 15.55 -2.90
CA VAL A 128 -17.32 14.81 -2.74
C VAL A 128 -17.76 14.66 -1.28
N VAL A 129 -16.91 15.07 -0.33
CA VAL A 129 -17.22 15.07 1.11
C VAL A 129 -17.04 16.47 1.72
N THR A 130 -17.61 16.67 2.90
CA THR A 130 -17.43 17.88 3.73
C THR A 130 -17.16 17.48 5.17
N ASN A 131 -16.34 18.26 5.86
CA ASN A 131 -15.95 18.02 7.24
C ASN A 131 -16.63 19.03 8.17
N HIS A 132 -17.16 18.55 9.30
CA HIS A 132 -17.87 19.37 10.29
C HIS A 132 -17.38 19.02 11.70
N THR A 133 -17.31 20.00 12.58
CA THR A 133 -16.99 19.75 13.99
C THR A 133 -18.18 19.08 14.67
N ASP A 134 -17.94 17.92 15.28
CA ASP A 134 -18.91 17.17 16.07
C ASP A 134 -18.48 17.18 17.54
N THR A 135 -19.29 17.81 18.39
CA THR A 135 -19.08 17.88 19.85
C THR A 135 -20.03 16.99 20.65
N SER A 136 -20.73 16.06 19.98
CA SER A 136 -21.66 15.14 20.62
C SER A 136 -20.95 14.14 21.55
N HIS A 137 -21.71 13.57 22.49
CA HIS A 137 -21.23 12.56 23.43
C HIS A 137 -19.97 12.96 24.25
N GLY A 138 -19.73 14.26 24.44
CA GLY A 138 -18.59 14.77 25.20
C GLY A 138 -17.24 14.62 24.51
N MET A 139 -17.22 14.34 23.20
CA MET A 139 -16.02 14.19 22.40
C MET A 139 -15.94 15.30 21.35
N VAL A 140 -14.74 15.68 20.92
CA VAL A 140 -14.54 16.55 19.74
C VAL A 140 -14.02 15.69 18.60
N ARG A 141 -14.82 15.54 17.55
CA ARG A 141 -14.52 14.72 16.37
C ARG A 141 -14.75 15.54 15.10
N THR A 142 -14.22 15.04 13.98
CA THR A 142 -14.49 15.61 12.66
C THR A 142 -15.47 14.71 11.93
N GLU A 143 -16.73 15.12 11.88
CA GLU A 143 -17.78 14.44 11.10
C GLU A 143 -17.52 14.60 9.61
N VAL A 144 -17.73 13.52 8.87
CA VAL A 144 -17.68 13.48 7.40
C VAL A 144 -19.11 13.33 6.87
N ARG A 145 -19.53 14.23 5.99
CA ARG A 145 -20.82 14.17 5.29
C ARG A 145 -20.63 14.17 3.78
N SER A 146 -21.51 13.48 3.04
CA SER A 146 -21.51 13.59 1.58
C SER A 146 -21.87 15.02 1.16
N ARG A 147 -21.15 15.58 0.18
CA ARG A 147 -21.38 16.98 -0.22
C ARG A 147 -22.76 17.16 -0.85
N THR A 148 -23.15 16.26 -1.75
CA THR A 148 -24.41 16.37 -2.49
C THR A 148 -25.61 15.96 -1.64
N GLY A 149 -25.54 14.78 -1.01
CA GLY A 149 -26.63 14.22 -0.19
C GLY A 149 -26.77 14.88 1.18
N LYS A 150 -25.70 15.52 1.69
CA LYS A 150 -25.57 15.92 3.11
C LYS A 150 -25.77 14.77 4.09
N ALA A 151 -25.62 13.53 3.62
CA ALA A 151 -25.75 12.34 4.42
C ALA A 151 -24.59 12.29 5.42
N HIS A 152 -24.88 12.04 6.70
CA HIS A 152 -23.85 11.65 7.65
C HIS A 152 -23.23 10.33 7.19
N LEU A 153 -21.90 10.32 7.06
CA LEU A 153 -21.15 9.15 6.63
C LEU A 153 -20.44 8.52 7.84
N GLY A 154 -19.79 9.33 8.66
CA GLY A 154 -19.00 8.88 9.81
C GLY A 154 -18.03 9.96 10.23
N HIS A 155 -16.78 9.58 10.54
CA HIS A 155 -15.77 10.50 11.05
C HIS A 155 -14.40 10.26 10.43
N VAL A 156 -13.56 11.29 10.42
CA VAL A 156 -12.16 11.21 9.98
C VAL A 156 -11.21 11.46 11.16
N PHE A 157 -10.16 10.65 11.22
CA PHE A 157 -9.12 10.65 12.26
C PHE A 157 -7.72 10.74 11.64
N ASP A 158 -6.73 11.13 12.45
CA ASP A 158 -5.33 11.36 12.05
C ASP A 158 -4.41 10.19 12.41
N ASP A 159 -5.00 9.00 12.58
CA ASP A 159 -4.35 7.75 12.98
C ASP A 159 -4.36 6.71 11.84
N GLY A 160 -4.49 7.16 10.59
CA GLY A 160 -4.44 6.29 9.41
C GLY A 160 -3.01 5.97 8.96
N PRO A 161 -2.86 5.13 7.92
CA PRO A 161 -1.55 4.75 7.38
C PRO A 161 -0.77 5.98 6.87
N ALA A 162 0.42 6.21 7.42
CA ALA A 162 1.27 7.34 7.08
C ALA A 162 1.62 7.40 5.58
N SER A 163 1.80 6.24 4.94
CA SER A 163 2.08 6.09 3.51
C SER A 163 0.97 6.66 2.61
N THR A 164 -0.25 6.83 3.14
CA THR A 164 -1.42 7.32 2.40
C THR A 164 -1.90 8.71 2.85
N GLY A 165 -1.10 9.40 3.67
CA GLY A 165 -1.43 10.73 4.19
C GLY A 165 -1.93 10.75 5.63
N GLY A 166 -1.91 9.61 6.33
CA GLY A 166 -2.16 9.53 7.78
C GLY A 166 -3.63 9.71 8.19
N LYS A 167 -4.57 9.75 7.24
CA LYS A 167 -6.00 9.91 7.53
C LYS A 167 -6.70 8.56 7.55
N ARG A 168 -7.68 8.43 8.44
CA ARG A 168 -8.60 7.29 8.51
C ARG A 168 -10.04 7.79 8.51
N TYR A 169 -10.72 7.60 7.38
CA TYR A 169 -12.15 7.82 7.22
C TYR A 169 -12.87 6.57 7.69
N CYS A 170 -13.41 6.60 8.91
CA CYS A 170 -14.20 5.54 9.51
C CYS A 170 -15.68 5.79 9.18
N ILE A 171 -16.23 5.02 8.26
CA ILE A 171 -17.52 5.30 7.63
C ILE A 171 -18.55 4.24 8.00
N ASN A 172 -19.80 4.62 8.20
CA ASN A 172 -20.90 3.69 8.39
C ASN A 172 -21.21 2.99 7.06
N SER A 173 -21.24 1.66 7.05
CA SER A 173 -21.74 0.84 5.94
C SER A 173 -23.17 1.23 5.55
N ALA A 174 -24.03 1.54 6.51
CA ALA A 174 -25.41 2.00 6.27
C ALA A 174 -25.50 3.36 5.54
N SER A 175 -24.39 4.10 5.41
CA SER A 175 -24.33 5.30 4.58
C SER A 175 -23.89 5.03 3.14
N LEU A 176 -23.46 3.79 2.87
CA LEU A 176 -22.82 3.37 1.63
C LEU A 176 -23.63 2.30 0.90
N ARG A 177 -23.31 2.14 -0.38
CA ARG A 177 -23.66 0.95 -1.16
C ARG A 177 -22.45 0.55 -1.99
N PHE A 178 -22.07 -0.72 -1.90
CA PHE A 178 -20.93 -1.24 -2.66
C PHE A 178 -21.30 -1.59 -4.11
N ILE A 179 -20.43 -1.22 -5.05
CA ILE A 179 -20.56 -1.53 -6.48
C ILE A 179 -19.31 -2.32 -6.92
N PRO A 180 -19.42 -3.64 -7.15
CA PRO A 180 -18.30 -4.45 -7.59
C PRO A 180 -17.75 -3.99 -8.94
N LEU A 181 -16.43 -4.07 -9.13
CA LEU A 181 -15.71 -3.65 -10.34
C LEU A 181 -16.33 -4.23 -11.61
N LYS A 182 -16.67 -5.53 -11.57
CA LYS A 182 -17.29 -6.27 -12.67
C LYS A 182 -18.65 -5.70 -13.10
N GLU A 183 -19.34 -4.99 -12.20
CA GLU A 183 -20.67 -4.41 -12.44
C GLU A 183 -20.63 -2.90 -12.68
N MET A 184 -19.52 -2.23 -12.37
CA MET A 184 -19.41 -0.76 -12.44
C MET A 184 -19.81 -0.20 -13.80
N LYS A 185 -19.33 -0.80 -14.90
CA LYS A 185 -19.67 -0.33 -16.25
C LYS A 185 -21.18 -0.44 -16.51
N ALA A 186 -21.79 -1.59 -16.20
CA ALA A 186 -23.21 -1.83 -16.40
C ALA A 186 -24.10 -0.93 -15.52
N LYS A 187 -23.63 -0.59 -14.32
CA LYS A 187 -24.32 0.29 -13.36
C LYS A 187 -24.05 1.79 -13.57
N GLY A 188 -23.37 2.18 -14.65
CA GLY A 188 -23.14 3.59 -15.00
C GLY A 188 -21.90 4.24 -14.37
N TYR A 189 -21.05 3.46 -13.71
CA TYR A 189 -19.82 3.93 -13.05
C TYR A 189 -18.55 3.64 -13.86
N GLY A 190 -18.68 3.41 -15.19
CA GLY A 190 -17.55 3.05 -16.05
C GLY A 190 -16.37 4.02 -16.00
N ALA A 191 -16.63 5.31 -15.79
CA ALA A 191 -15.59 6.32 -15.69
C ALA A 191 -14.75 6.26 -14.39
N TYR A 192 -15.22 5.55 -13.37
CA TYR A 192 -14.53 5.40 -12.09
C TYR A 192 -13.69 4.12 -12.01
N ILE A 193 -13.74 3.26 -13.04
CA ILE A 193 -13.01 1.98 -13.09
C ILE A 193 -11.52 2.19 -12.83
N ASN A 194 -10.91 3.24 -13.38
CA ASN A 194 -9.48 3.51 -13.23
C ASN A 194 -9.05 3.87 -11.80
N LEU A 195 -10.01 4.20 -10.93
CA LEU A 195 -9.78 4.48 -9.50
C LEU A 195 -9.75 3.19 -8.67
N VAL A 196 -10.27 2.10 -9.22
CA VAL A 196 -10.16 0.76 -8.64
C VAL A 196 -8.89 0.13 -9.21
N ARG A 197 -7.80 0.24 -8.45
CA ARG A 197 -6.54 -0.47 -8.70
C ARG A 197 -6.69 -1.90 -8.18
N PRO A 198 -6.65 -2.91 -9.06
CA PRO A 198 -6.58 -4.30 -8.61
C PRO A 198 -5.24 -4.51 -7.94
N MET A 199 -5.27 -4.96 -6.69
CA MET A 199 -4.05 -5.40 -6.01
C MET A 199 -3.61 -6.73 -6.61
N LYS A 200 -2.31 -6.93 -6.72
CA LYS A 200 -1.75 -8.21 -7.12
C LYS A 200 -1.23 -8.95 -5.91
N GLU A 201 -1.16 -10.26 -6.04
CA GLU A 201 -0.62 -11.15 -5.02
C GLU A 201 0.55 -11.97 -5.57
N ILE A 202 1.49 -12.31 -4.70
CA ILE A 202 2.54 -13.30 -4.96
C ILE A 202 2.91 -13.95 -3.63
N TYR A 203 3.36 -15.20 -3.66
CA TYR A 203 3.80 -15.91 -2.48
C TYR A 203 5.28 -16.23 -2.60
N VAL A 204 6.05 -15.98 -1.56
CA VAL A 204 7.49 -16.26 -1.56
C VAL A 204 7.90 -17.04 -0.32
N ALA A 205 8.73 -18.05 -0.50
CA ALA A 205 9.40 -18.78 0.58
C ALA A 205 10.86 -18.35 0.64
N GLY A 206 11.34 -17.97 1.81
CA GLY A 206 12.63 -17.26 1.96
C GLY A 206 13.45 -17.69 3.17
N GLY A 207 13.16 -18.85 3.76
CA GLY A 207 13.67 -19.22 5.08
C GLY A 207 12.61 -18.97 6.15
N CYS A 208 13.04 -18.68 7.38
CA CYS A 208 12.12 -18.33 8.46
C CYS A 208 11.22 -17.15 8.03
N PHE A 209 9.91 -17.37 8.04
CA PHE A 209 8.95 -16.40 7.53
C PHE A 209 8.85 -15.12 8.37
N TRP A 210 9.32 -15.09 9.63
CA TRP A 210 9.26 -13.90 10.49
C TRP A 210 10.14 -12.77 9.95
N GLY A 211 11.39 -13.11 9.60
CA GLY A 211 12.31 -12.16 8.98
C GLY A 211 11.86 -11.77 7.59
N THR A 212 11.42 -12.76 6.81
CA THR A 212 10.97 -12.58 5.43
C THR A 212 9.76 -11.63 5.37
N GLU A 213 8.73 -11.85 6.19
CA GLU A 213 7.56 -10.99 6.30
C GLU A 213 7.95 -9.58 6.70
N HIS A 214 8.70 -9.44 7.80
CA HIS A 214 9.07 -8.13 8.31
C HIS A 214 9.86 -7.31 7.29
N TYR A 215 10.77 -7.96 6.52
CA TYR A 215 11.49 -7.34 5.41
C TYR A 215 10.56 -6.87 4.30
N LEU A 216 9.70 -7.75 3.79
CA LEU A 216 8.81 -7.47 2.67
C LEU A 216 7.79 -6.38 3.00
N LYS A 217 7.28 -6.37 4.24
CA LYS A 217 6.33 -5.37 4.73
C LYS A 217 6.92 -3.95 4.76
N GLN A 218 8.25 -3.79 4.77
CA GLN A 218 8.88 -2.47 4.68
C GLN A 218 8.88 -1.88 3.26
N ILE A 219 8.61 -2.69 2.24
CA ILE A 219 8.76 -2.28 0.84
C ILE A 219 7.59 -1.38 0.42
N GLU A 220 7.90 -0.19 -0.10
CA GLU A 220 6.88 0.72 -0.62
C GLU A 220 6.11 0.06 -1.77
N GLY A 221 4.79 -0.03 -1.62
CA GLY A 221 3.89 -0.68 -2.58
C GLY A 221 3.42 -2.06 -2.14
N VAL A 222 4.04 -2.70 -1.14
CA VAL A 222 3.44 -3.83 -0.42
C VAL A 222 2.37 -3.28 0.51
N THR A 223 1.14 -3.79 0.37
CA THR A 223 -0.04 -3.28 1.08
C THR A 223 -0.50 -4.20 2.20
N ALA A 224 -0.22 -5.49 2.10
CA ALA A 224 -0.46 -6.47 3.15
C ALA A 224 0.52 -7.65 3.03
N THR A 225 0.80 -8.27 4.17
CA THR A 225 1.56 -9.52 4.27
C THR A 225 0.82 -10.49 5.18
N GLU A 226 0.99 -11.77 4.94
CA GLU A 226 0.47 -12.84 5.79
C GLU A 226 1.43 -14.03 5.72
N VAL A 227 1.83 -14.59 6.86
CA VAL A 227 2.68 -15.77 6.91
C VAL A 227 1.88 -17.05 6.96
N GLY A 228 2.40 -18.10 6.34
CA GLY A 228 1.74 -19.39 6.28
C GLY A 228 2.57 -20.50 5.66
N TYR A 229 1.88 -21.60 5.39
CA TYR A 229 2.46 -22.85 4.90
C TYR A 229 1.99 -23.10 3.47
N ALA A 230 2.90 -23.06 2.51
CA ALA A 230 2.60 -23.21 1.09
C ALA A 230 3.02 -24.56 0.51
N ASN A 231 2.23 -25.06 -0.44
CA ASN A 231 2.56 -26.17 -1.35
C ASN A 231 2.89 -27.52 -0.69
N GLY A 232 2.24 -27.84 0.44
CA GLY A 232 2.37 -29.12 1.13
C GLY A 232 1.30 -30.15 0.76
N ILE A 233 1.35 -31.32 1.42
CA ILE A 233 0.55 -32.50 1.06
C ILE A 233 -0.59 -32.84 2.04
N ILE A 234 -0.60 -32.27 3.24
CA ILE A 234 -1.69 -32.44 4.21
C ILE A 234 -2.61 -31.21 4.24
N LYS A 235 -3.75 -31.31 4.93
CA LYS A 235 -4.68 -30.19 5.09
C LYS A 235 -4.53 -29.58 6.48
N ASN A 236 -4.60 -28.25 6.57
CA ASN A 236 -4.58 -27.48 7.83
C ASN A 236 -3.39 -27.88 8.73
N PRO A 237 -2.13 -27.80 8.24
CA PRO A 237 -0.96 -28.17 9.03
C PRO A 237 -0.79 -27.23 10.24
N THR A 238 -0.25 -27.73 11.34
CA THR A 238 0.29 -26.88 12.42
C THR A 238 1.78 -26.62 12.24
N TYR A 239 2.31 -25.60 12.91
CA TYR A 239 3.75 -25.32 12.93
C TYR A 239 4.59 -26.55 13.31
N GLU A 240 4.16 -27.30 14.33
CA GLU A 240 4.87 -28.49 14.81
C GLU A 240 4.90 -29.59 13.75
N GLU A 241 3.80 -29.80 13.02
CA GLU A 241 3.75 -30.77 11.93
C GLU A 241 4.68 -30.37 10.78
N VAL A 242 4.71 -29.08 10.41
CA VAL A 242 5.61 -28.55 9.38
C VAL A 242 7.06 -28.74 9.75
N CYS A 243 7.42 -28.52 11.02
CA CYS A 243 8.78 -28.74 11.53
C CYS A 243 9.27 -30.19 11.43
N THR A 244 8.39 -31.17 11.20
CA THR A 244 8.80 -32.58 11.04
C THR A 244 9.40 -32.91 9.67
N ASP A 245 9.39 -31.98 8.71
CA ASP A 245 9.80 -32.19 7.31
C ASP A 245 9.00 -33.23 6.52
N LYS A 246 7.90 -33.76 7.09
CA LYS A 246 7.06 -34.79 6.45
C LYS A 246 5.92 -34.21 5.63
N THR A 247 5.56 -32.94 5.85
CA THR A 247 4.37 -32.31 5.25
C THR A 247 4.65 -31.65 3.90
N GLN A 248 5.92 -31.49 3.53
CA GLN A 248 6.40 -30.81 2.32
C GLN A 248 5.99 -29.34 2.19
N PHE A 249 5.41 -28.73 3.22
CA PHE A 249 5.14 -27.30 3.22
C PHE A 249 6.43 -26.50 3.19
N ALA A 250 6.40 -25.34 2.54
CA ALA A 250 7.37 -24.27 2.74
C ALA A 250 6.75 -23.24 3.69
N GLU A 251 7.55 -22.70 4.59
CA GLU A 251 7.22 -21.41 5.20
C GLU A 251 7.24 -20.35 4.09
N ALA A 252 6.13 -19.63 3.97
CA ALA A 252 5.92 -18.66 2.90
C ALA A 252 5.22 -17.41 3.43
N VAL A 253 5.49 -16.31 2.74
CA VAL A 253 4.83 -15.03 2.92
C VAL A 253 3.92 -14.80 1.72
N HIS A 254 2.64 -14.65 1.98
CA HIS A 254 1.67 -14.10 1.04
C HIS A 254 1.85 -12.58 1.01
N ILE A 255 2.10 -12.01 -0.16
CA ILE A 255 2.31 -10.58 -0.37
C ILE A 255 1.18 -10.05 -1.24
N THR A 256 0.41 -9.09 -0.73
CA THR A 256 -0.46 -8.24 -1.54
C THR A 256 0.25 -6.92 -1.85
N TYR A 257 0.26 -6.48 -3.10
CA TYR A 257 0.96 -5.26 -3.54
C TYR A 257 0.20 -4.46 -4.59
N ASP A 258 0.46 -3.15 -4.65
CA ASP A 258 -0.07 -2.24 -5.67
C ASP A 258 0.85 -2.22 -6.91
N PRO A 259 0.42 -2.80 -8.04
CA PRO A 259 1.25 -2.87 -9.26
C PRO A 259 1.54 -1.50 -9.89
N LYS A 260 0.87 -0.41 -9.47
CA LYS A 260 1.21 0.96 -9.89
C LYS A 260 2.32 1.60 -9.07
N VAL A 261 2.57 1.09 -7.86
CA VAL A 261 3.64 1.59 -6.97
C VAL A 261 4.89 0.74 -7.15
N ILE A 262 4.74 -0.59 -7.22
CA ILE A 262 5.84 -1.53 -7.35
C ILE A 262 5.53 -2.59 -8.43
N SER A 263 6.49 -2.83 -9.32
CA SER A 263 6.38 -3.92 -10.30
C SER A 263 6.77 -5.26 -9.68
N LEU A 264 6.20 -6.36 -10.20
CA LEU A 264 6.60 -7.72 -9.80
C LEU A 264 8.11 -7.95 -10.00
N GLU A 265 8.68 -7.42 -11.07
CA GLU A 265 10.12 -7.48 -11.36
C GLU A 265 10.95 -6.84 -10.25
N PHE A 266 10.58 -5.63 -9.82
CA PHE A 266 11.28 -4.94 -8.74
C PHE A 266 11.09 -5.63 -7.39
N LEU A 267 9.87 -6.09 -7.08
CA LEU A 267 9.57 -6.82 -5.84
C LEU A 267 10.39 -8.11 -5.74
N LEU A 268 10.45 -8.91 -6.82
CA LEU A 268 11.25 -10.13 -6.82
C LEU A 268 12.75 -9.84 -6.75
N GLY A 269 13.24 -8.79 -7.40
CA GLY A 269 14.62 -8.35 -7.24
C GLY A 269 14.97 -7.96 -5.79
N LEU A 270 14.03 -7.39 -5.03
CA LEU A 270 14.19 -7.16 -3.60
C LEU A 270 14.16 -8.46 -2.79
N TYR A 271 13.30 -9.42 -3.15
CA TYR A 271 13.28 -10.75 -2.54
C TYR A 271 14.61 -11.50 -2.75
N PHE A 272 15.19 -11.47 -3.95
CA PHE A 272 16.50 -12.10 -4.20
C PHE A 272 17.63 -11.49 -3.35
N LYS A 273 17.53 -10.21 -2.97
CA LYS A 273 18.48 -9.57 -2.04
C LYS A 273 18.35 -10.04 -0.60
N SER A 274 17.21 -10.60 -0.20
CA SER A 274 16.99 -11.07 1.17
C SER A 274 17.27 -12.55 1.39
N ILE A 275 17.68 -13.30 0.36
CA ILE A 275 17.92 -14.75 0.49
C ILE A 275 19.32 -15.12 0.01
N ASP A 276 19.78 -16.32 0.40
CA ASP A 276 20.79 -17.06 -0.36
C ASP A 276 20.09 -17.89 -1.44
N PRO A 277 20.14 -17.47 -2.72
CA PRO A 277 19.40 -18.13 -3.80
C PRO A 277 20.02 -19.46 -4.25
N THR A 278 21.20 -19.83 -3.76
CA THR A 278 21.90 -21.08 -4.09
C THR A 278 21.73 -22.16 -3.02
N SER A 279 21.31 -21.77 -1.82
CA SER A 279 21.12 -22.67 -0.69
C SER A 279 19.89 -23.57 -0.88
N VAL A 280 20.06 -24.86 -0.58
CA VAL A 280 19.00 -25.88 -0.67
C VAL A 280 18.52 -26.22 0.73
N ASN A 281 17.21 -26.08 0.97
CA ASN A 281 16.53 -26.44 2.23
C ASN A 281 17.19 -25.81 3.48
N LYS A 282 17.66 -24.57 3.34
CA LYS A 282 18.34 -23.84 4.40
C LYS A 282 18.38 -22.35 4.06
N GLN A 283 18.18 -21.49 5.07
CA GLN A 283 18.48 -20.06 5.01
C GLN A 283 19.07 -19.62 6.37
N GLY A 284 20.20 -18.92 6.35
CA GLY A 284 20.93 -18.58 7.58
C GLY A 284 21.27 -19.82 8.40
N ASN A 285 20.76 -19.88 9.64
CA ASN A 285 20.92 -21.03 10.54
C ASN A 285 19.76 -22.03 10.47
N ASP A 286 18.67 -21.68 9.81
CA ASP A 286 17.45 -22.48 9.73
C ASP A 286 17.62 -23.55 8.65
N ARG A 287 17.42 -24.83 9.03
CA ARG A 287 17.64 -26.01 8.16
C ARG A 287 16.41 -26.89 8.15
N GLY A 288 16.06 -27.35 6.97
CA GLY A 288 14.88 -28.18 6.73
C GLY A 288 14.17 -27.77 5.45
N SER A 289 13.36 -28.68 4.91
CA SER A 289 12.66 -28.45 3.65
C SER A 289 11.64 -27.32 3.75
N GLN A 290 11.12 -27.04 4.95
CA GLN A 290 10.24 -25.90 5.21
C GLN A 290 10.92 -24.55 4.99
N TYR A 291 12.25 -24.46 5.14
CA TYR A 291 13.03 -23.24 4.94
C TYR A 291 13.63 -23.11 3.53
N ARG A 292 13.14 -23.90 2.57
CA ARG A 292 13.56 -23.77 1.18
C ARG A 292 13.12 -22.43 0.58
N THR A 293 13.78 -22.03 -0.50
CA THR A 293 13.44 -20.81 -1.23
C THR A 293 12.50 -21.13 -2.39
N GLY A 294 11.51 -20.26 -2.63
CA GLY A 294 10.52 -20.44 -3.69
C GLY A 294 9.71 -19.20 -4.01
N VAL A 295 9.19 -19.15 -5.23
CA VAL A 295 8.23 -18.15 -5.72
C VAL A 295 7.01 -18.90 -6.25
N TYR A 296 5.85 -18.62 -5.66
CA TYR A 296 4.58 -19.26 -5.99
C TYR A 296 3.56 -18.27 -6.52
N TYR A 297 3.12 -18.48 -7.75
CA TYR A 297 2.20 -17.59 -8.45
C TYR A 297 0.78 -18.17 -8.52
N THR A 298 -0.22 -17.31 -8.41
CA THR A 298 -1.64 -17.66 -8.61
C THR A 298 -2.11 -17.31 -10.02
N ASP A 299 -1.61 -16.21 -10.61
CA ASP A 299 -1.88 -15.82 -11.98
C ASP A 299 -0.81 -16.35 -12.95
N PRO A 300 -1.14 -17.26 -13.89
CA PRO A 300 -0.20 -17.72 -14.92
C PRO A 300 0.40 -16.60 -15.79
N ALA A 301 -0.25 -15.43 -15.87
CA ALA A 301 0.26 -14.27 -16.61
C ALA A 301 1.51 -13.64 -15.96
N ASP A 302 1.79 -13.92 -14.68
CA ASP A 302 2.99 -13.44 -14.00
C ASP A 302 4.25 -14.27 -14.34
N LEU A 303 4.07 -15.50 -14.83
CA LEU A 303 5.17 -16.44 -15.09
C LEU A 303 6.25 -15.90 -16.06
N PRO A 304 5.94 -15.22 -17.17
CA PRO A 304 6.96 -14.63 -18.05
C PRO A 304 7.85 -13.61 -17.32
N THR A 305 7.25 -12.76 -16.47
CA THR A 305 7.99 -11.77 -15.67
C THR A 305 8.86 -12.45 -14.63
N ILE A 306 8.33 -13.47 -13.94
CA ILE A 306 9.11 -14.26 -12.97
C ILE A 306 10.31 -14.92 -13.65
N LYS A 307 10.12 -15.55 -14.81
CA LYS A 307 11.21 -16.17 -15.57
C LYS A 307 12.27 -15.16 -15.98
N LYS A 308 11.86 -13.98 -16.46
CA LYS A 308 12.78 -12.89 -16.80
C LYS A 308 13.66 -12.50 -15.60
N VAL A 309 13.07 -12.30 -14.42
CA VAL A 309 13.83 -11.99 -13.19
C VAL A 309 14.85 -13.10 -12.89
N PHE A 310 14.42 -14.37 -12.94
CA PHE A 310 15.31 -15.51 -12.68
C PHE A 310 16.48 -15.58 -13.67
N GLU A 311 16.24 -15.30 -14.95
CA GLU A 311 17.30 -15.24 -15.98
C GLU A 311 18.29 -14.09 -15.73
N GLU A 312 17.82 -12.96 -15.21
CA GLU A 312 18.66 -11.82 -14.86
C GLU A 312 19.49 -12.07 -13.59
N GLU A 313 18.88 -12.62 -12.55
CA GLU A 313 19.56 -12.97 -11.30
C GLU A 313 20.60 -14.09 -11.51
N GLN A 314 20.28 -15.10 -12.33
CA GLN A 314 21.20 -16.20 -12.64
C GLN A 314 22.50 -15.71 -13.29
N LYS A 315 22.50 -14.57 -14.00
CA LYS A 315 23.71 -13.97 -14.59
C LYS A 315 24.66 -13.39 -13.53
N GLN A 316 24.14 -13.02 -12.37
CA GLN A 316 24.91 -12.39 -11.28
C GLN A 316 25.42 -13.41 -10.26
N ILE A 317 24.88 -14.63 -10.28
CA ILE A 317 25.15 -15.68 -9.29
C ILE A 317 26.11 -16.72 -9.86
N ASN A 318 27.16 -17.02 -9.11
CA ASN A 318 28.04 -18.15 -9.41
C ASN A 318 27.43 -19.44 -8.84
N GLY A 319 27.07 -20.37 -9.71
CA GLY A 319 26.33 -21.58 -9.34
C GLY A 319 24.90 -21.57 -9.90
N LYS A 320 24.08 -22.54 -9.51
CA LYS A 320 22.69 -22.66 -9.98
C LYS A 320 21.74 -22.12 -8.92
N ILE A 321 20.77 -21.31 -9.35
CA ILE A 321 19.66 -20.89 -8.47
C ILE A 321 18.88 -22.14 -8.02
N ALA A 322 18.75 -22.30 -6.70
CA ALA A 322 17.98 -23.34 -6.03
C ALA A 322 16.51 -22.94 -5.79
N VAL A 323 16.19 -21.64 -5.89
CA VAL A 323 14.84 -21.10 -5.73
C VAL A 323 13.88 -21.78 -6.70
N GLU A 324 12.81 -22.39 -6.19
CA GLU A 324 11.81 -23.04 -7.04
C GLU A 324 10.77 -22.03 -7.57
N VAL A 325 10.29 -22.24 -8.79
CA VAL A 325 9.17 -21.48 -9.37
C VAL A 325 8.04 -22.44 -9.69
N LYS A 326 6.89 -22.30 -9.01
CA LYS A 326 5.74 -23.20 -9.15
C LYS A 326 4.42 -22.44 -9.06
N PRO A 327 3.32 -22.94 -9.66
CA PRO A 327 2.00 -22.43 -9.30
C PRO A 327 1.71 -22.71 -7.82
N LEU A 328 0.99 -21.82 -7.15
CA LEU A 328 0.49 -22.06 -5.80
C LEU A 328 -0.56 -23.19 -5.83
N LYS A 329 -0.39 -24.21 -4.98
CA LYS A 329 -1.31 -25.36 -4.85
C LYS A 329 -2.26 -25.21 -3.67
N ASN A 330 -1.70 -24.83 -2.53
CA ASN A 330 -2.41 -24.57 -1.28
C ASN A 330 -1.58 -23.60 -0.43
N PHE A 331 -2.26 -22.81 0.38
CA PHE A 331 -1.68 -21.93 1.38
C PHE A 331 -2.56 -22.01 2.62
N TYR A 332 -1.94 -22.24 3.77
CA TYR A 332 -2.62 -22.25 5.06
C TYR A 332 -1.99 -21.17 5.94
N THR A 333 -2.81 -20.23 6.40
CA THR A 333 -2.40 -19.18 7.35
C THR A 333 -1.76 -19.82 8.57
N ALA A 334 -0.58 -19.32 8.95
CA ALA A 334 0.06 -19.74 10.19
C ALA A 334 -0.67 -19.15 11.40
N GLU A 335 -0.40 -19.73 12.56
CA GLU A 335 -0.98 -19.33 13.83
C GLU A 335 -0.72 -17.84 14.14
N GLU A 336 -1.65 -17.19 14.85
CA GLU A 336 -1.63 -15.74 15.12
C GLU A 336 -0.33 -15.25 15.79
N TYR A 337 0.34 -16.11 16.56
CA TYR A 337 1.60 -15.74 17.19
C TYR A 337 2.77 -15.62 16.19
N HIS A 338 2.65 -16.20 14.99
CA HIS A 338 3.63 -16.03 13.91
C HIS A 338 3.38 -14.77 13.08
N GLN A 339 2.13 -14.34 12.93
CA GLN A 339 1.77 -13.15 12.17
C GLN A 339 2.42 -11.91 12.78
N ASP A 340 3.11 -11.11 11.98
CA ASP A 340 3.75 -9.86 12.43
C ASP A 340 4.69 -10.07 13.64
N TYR A 341 5.35 -11.23 13.72
CA TYR A 341 6.13 -11.63 14.91
C TYR A 341 7.18 -10.59 15.32
N LEU A 342 7.92 -10.01 14.36
CA LEU A 342 8.95 -9.01 14.64
C LEU A 342 8.39 -7.61 14.92
N ASP A 343 7.15 -7.31 14.54
CA ASP A 343 6.47 -6.10 14.99
C ASP A 343 6.07 -6.24 16.46
N LYS A 344 5.63 -7.45 16.86
CA LYS A 344 5.31 -7.81 18.25
C LYS A 344 6.57 -7.98 19.12
N ASN A 345 7.67 -8.43 18.53
CA ASN A 345 8.94 -8.74 19.21
C ASN A 345 10.13 -8.11 18.45
N PRO A 346 10.39 -6.79 18.58
CA PRO A 346 11.41 -6.10 17.79
C PRO A 346 12.86 -6.61 17.96
N THR A 347 13.15 -7.27 19.09
CA THR A 347 14.43 -7.92 19.37
C THR A 347 14.37 -9.45 19.26
N GLY A 348 13.31 -9.97 18.63
CA GLY A 348 13.09 -11.40 18.41
C GLY A 348 14.09 -12.01 17.43
N TYR A 349 14.01 -13.32 17.26
CA TYR A 349 14.88 -14.04 16.33
C TYR A 349 14.65 -13.57 14.88
N CYS A 350 15.74 -13.28 14.18
CA CYS A 350 15.72 -13.03 12.76
C CYS A 350 17.05 -13.43 12.12
N HIS A 351 16.99 -14.15 11.00
CA HIS A 351 18.18 -14.50 10.22
C HIS A 351 18.61 -13.39 9.23
N LEU A 352 17.76 -12.38 9.01
CA LEU A 352 18.06 -11.24 8.14
C LEU A 352 18.73 -10.10 8.93
N PRO A 353 19.82 -9.50 8.42
CA PRO A 353 20.45 -8.37 9.07
C PRO A 353 19.56 -7.12 9.00
N ALA A 354 19.53 -6.33 10.08
CA ALA A 354 18.71 -5.10 10.17
C ALA A 354 18.98 -4.08 9.04
N ALA A 355 20.18 -4.08 8.47
CA ALA A 355 20.53 -3.24 7.33
C ALA A 355 19.65 -3.52 6.09
N LEU A 356 19.16 -4.76 5.91
CA LEU A 356 18.25 -5.09 4.82
C LEU A 356 16.87 -4.46 5.02
N PHE A 357 16.36 -4.40 6.25
CA PHE A 357 15.07 -3.73 6.52
C PHE A 357 15.12 -2.25 6.17
N GLU A 358 16.23 -1.59 6.52
CA GLU A 358 16.42 -0.18 6.17
C GLU A 358 16.61 0.03 4.66
N TYR A 359 17.28 -0.92 3.99
CA TYR A 359 17.38 -0.91 2.54
C TYR A 359 16.01 -1.07 1.87
N ALA A 360 15.18 -2.03 2.30
CA ALA A 360 13.82 -2.24 1.79
C ALA A 360 12.95 -1.00 1.93
N ARG A 361 13.00 -0.35 3.10
CA ARG A 361 12.23 0.88 3.39
C ARG A 361 12.61 2.06 2.49
N LYS A 362 13.85 2.09 2.02
CA LYS A 362 14.39 3.14 1.13
C LYS A 362 14.32 2.76 -0.35
N ALA A 363 14.14 1.48 -0.67
CA ALA A 363 14.12 1.00 -2.03
C ALA A 363 12.90 1.57 -2.77
N LYS A 364 13.15 2.31 -3.85
CA LYS A 364 12.10 2.85 -4.71
C LYS A 364 12.34 2.41 -6.15
N MET A 365 11.28 1.96 -6.80
CA MET A 365 11.30 1.74 -8.25
C MET A 365 11.53 3.09 -8.93
N LYS A 366 12.57 3.19 -9.76
CA LYS A 366 12.80 4.39 -10.57
C LYS A 366 11.68 4.45 -11.62
N LYS A 367 10.95 5.56 -11.64
CA LYS A 367 9.86 5.81 -12.59
C LYS A 367 10.36 6.04 -14.01
#